data_AF-A0A4P2PUQ5-F1
#
_entry.id   AF-A0A4P2PUQ5-F1
#
_cell.length_a   1.000
_cell.length_b   1.000
_cell.length_c   1.000
_cell.angle_alpha   90.00
_cell.angle_beta   90.00
_cell.angle_gamma   90.00
#
_symmetry.space_group_name_H-M   'P 1'
#
loop_
_entity.id
_entity.type
_entity.pdbx_description
1 polymer ?
#
loop_
_entity_poly.entity_id
_entity_poly.type
_entity_poly.pdbx_seq_one_letter_code
_entity_poly.pdbx_strand_id
1 'polypeptide(L)'
;MVSRKKGSGWTTWEDMPIEEFRSRAEKARALADEFVERLDSLFPGLVTLTKEQRKTAPRLRDGEHEMLSKVLDVVDMRPALFESLADQDEGMDPNRFETALLRDRIEKHLLFSKVAERLSSVGGELGDSTLYTAAKFRESLYAAYRIAKAHAQTDRRIMDILAPVIDFMRKNAVAASAKRSKPAPAAAEA
;
A
#
# COMPACT_ATOMS: atom_id res chain seq x y z
N MET A 1 -0.08 -13.72 -31.46
CA MET A 1 -0.83 -14.99 -31.43
C MET A 1 -0.36 -15.80 -30.24
N VAL A 2 -1.16 -15.86 -29.17
CA VAL A 2 -0.80 -16.64 -27.96
C VAL A 2 -1.22 -18.09 -28.18
N SER A 3 -0.24 -18.98 -28.11
CA SER A 3 -0.44 -20.43 -28.23
C SER A 3 -1.28 -20.93 -27.05
N ARG A 4 -2.56 -21.23 -27.30
CA ARG A 4 -3.44 -21.91 -26.33
C ARG A 4 -2.91 -23.32 -26.13
N LYS A 5 -2.29 -23.61 -24.98
CA LYS A 5 -2.09 -25.00 -24.55
C LYS A 5 -3.45 -25.70 -24.51
N LYS A 6 -3.56 -26.83 -25.21
CA LYS A 6 -4.70 -27.76 -25.11
C LYS A 6 -4.98 -28.08 -23.64
N GLY A 7 -6.23 -27.90 -23.20
CA GLY A 7 -6.83 -28.76 -22.17
C GLY A 7 -7.03 -28.21 -20.76
N SER A 8 -7.04 -26.91 -20.51
CA SER A 8 -7.56 -26.42 -19.22
C SER A 8 -9.09 -26.34 -19.25
N GLY A 9 -9.78 -27.29 -18.62
CA GLY A 9 -11.24 -27.31 -18.48
C GLY A 9 -11.82 -26.24 -17.54
N TRP A 10 -11.02 -25.25 -17.14
CA TRP A 10 -11.39 -24.16 -16.25
C TRP A 10 -11.39 -22.83 -16.99
N THR A 11 -12.32 -21.96 -16.59
CA THR A 11 -12.67 -20.69 -17.22
C THR A 11 -12.07 -19.49 -16.51
N THR A 12 -11.81 -19.60 -15.21
CA THR A 12 -11.27 -18.56 -14.34
C THR A 12 -10.21 -19.11 -13.38
N TRP A 13 -9.67 -18.26 -12.50
CA TRP A 13 -8.81 -18.73 -11.42
C TRP A 13 -9.58 -19.47 -10.32
N GLU A 14 -10.91 -19.30 -10.24
CA GLU A 14 -11.73 -19.89 -9.17
C GLU A 14 -11.93 -21.40 -9.34
N ASP A 15 -12.14 -21.83 -10.58
CA ASP A 15 -12.32 -23.23 -10.98
C ASP A 15 -10.99 -23.89 -11.37
N MET A 16 -9.87 -23.19 -11.18
CA MET A 16 -8.53 -23.74 -11.38
C MET A 16 -8.19 -24.75 -10.27
N PRO A 17 -7.66 -25.94 -10.61
CA PRO A 17 -7.17 -26.88 -9.62
C PRO A 17 -6.10 -26.27 -8.71
N ILE A 18 -6.15 -26.58 -7.40
CA ILE A 18 -5.28 -25.94 -6.40
C ILE A 18 -3.78 -26.12 -6.69
N GLU A 19 -3.35 -27.26 -7.25
CA GLU A 19 -1.95 -27.48 -7.61
C GLU A 19 -1.49 -26.58 -8.76
N GLU A 20 -2.37 -26.36 -9.75
CA GLU A 20 -2.10 -25.42 -10.84
C GLU A 20 -2.06 -23.98 -10.31
N PHE A 21 -2.99 -23.62 -9.42
CA PHE A 21 -3.01 -22.31 -8.79
C PHE A 21 -1.73 -22.04 -7.99
N ARG A 22 -1.26 -23.00 -7.18
CA ARG A 22 0.02 -22.92 -6.44
C ARG A 22 1.21 -22.74 -7.37
N SER A 23 1.28 -23.52 -8.45
CA SER A 23 2.36 -23.38 -9.44
C SER A 23 2.37 -21.99 -10.09
N ARG A 24 1.19 -21.45 -10.40
CA ARG A 24 1.08 -20.09 -10.97
C ARG A 24 1.38 -19.00 -9.95
N ALA A 25 1.00 -19.19 -8.69
CA ALA A 25 1.30 -18.25 -7.61
C ALA A 25 2.82 -18.10 -7.40
N GLU A 26 3.57 -19.21 -7.39
CA GLU A 26 5.04 -19.14 -7.29
C GLU A 26 5.68 -18.45 -8.51
N LYS A 27 5.17 -18.72 -9.72
CA LYS A 27 5.65 -18.01 -10.93
C LYS A 27 5.34 -16.52 -10.87
N ALA A 28 4.15 -16.16 -10.43
CA ALA A 28 3.75 -14.76 -10.29
C ALA A 28 4.61 -14.04 -9.24
N ARG A 29 4.95 -14.72 -8.14
CA ARG A 29 5.88 -14.20 -7.11
C ARG A 29 7.27 -13.95 -7.68
N ALA A 30 7.85 -14.92 -8.38
CA ALA A 30 9.16 -14.77 -9.00
C ALA A 30 9.19 -13.62 -10.03
N LEU A 31 8.15 -13.47 -10.84
CA LEU A 31 8.01 -12.35 -11.77
C LEU A 31 7.89 -11.00 -11.05
N ALA A 32 7.20 -10.95 -9.90
CA ALA A 32 7.11 -9.75 -9.09
C ALA A 32 8.47 -9.38 -8.49
N ASP A 33 9.23 -10.36 -8.00
CA ASP A 33 10.58 -10.15 -7.46
C ASP A 33 11.53 -9.59 -8.54
N GLU A 34 11.58 -10.22 -9.73
CA GLU A 34 12.36 -9.71 -10.87
C GLU A 34 11.95 -8.30 -11.30
N PHE A 35 10.64 -8.01 -11.26
CA PHE A 35 10.13 -6.71 -11.63
C PHE A 35 10.55 -5.62 -10.63
N VAL A 36 10.51 -5.93 -9.33
CA VAL A 36 10.99 -5.03 -8.26
C VAL A 36 12.47 -4.74 -8.43
N GLU A 37 13.30 -5.75 -8.69
CA GLU A 37 14.74 -5.56 -8.93
C GLU A 37 15.01 -4.65 -10.14
N ARG A 38 14.27 -4.84 -11.24
CA ARG A 38 14.40 -3.98 -12.43
C ARG A 38 13.99 -2.54 -12.14
N LEU A 39 12.91 -2.32 -11.39
CA LEU A 39 12.51 -0.97 -11.01
C LEU A 39 13.55 -0.29 -10.10
N ASP A 40 14.10 -1.02 -9.14
CA ASP A 40 15.15 -0.50 -8.26
C ASP A 40 16.41 -0.12 -9.05
N SER A 41 16.77 -0.90 -10.09
CA SER A 41 17.90 -0.56 -10.97
C SER A 41 17.70 0.73 -11.78
N LEU A 42 16.45 1.09 -12.10
CA LEU A 42 16.12 2.34 -12.82
C LEU A 42 16.06 3.54 -11.88
N PHE A 43 15.61 3.31 -10.65
CA PHE A 43 15.39 4.34 -9.64
C PHE A 43 16.03 3.92 -8.31
N PRO A 44 17.38 3.94 -8.22
CA PRO A 44 18.04 3.52 -7.00
C PRO A 44 17.65 4.43 -5.83
N GLY A 45 17.32 3.81 -4.69
CA GLY A 45 16.99 4.56 -3.46
C GLY A 45 15.55 5.05 -3.38
N LEU A 46 14.59 4.34 -3.99
CA LEU A 46 13.16 4.63 -3.80
C LEU A 46 12.78 4.67 -2.31
N VAL A 47 12.00 5.68 -1.94
CA VAL A 47 11.61 5.92 -0.54
C VAL A 47 10.30 5.22 -0.23
N THR A 48 10.26 4.45 0.86
CA THR A 48 9.03 3.91 1.43
C THR A 48 8.62 4.70 2.66
N LEU A 49 7.53 5.45 2.54
CA LEU A 49 6.92 6.14 3.69
C LEU A 49 6.27 5.13 4.66
N THR A 50 6.32 5.43 5.95
CA THR A 50 5.53 4.73 6.97
C THR A 50 4.02 5.00 6.78
N LYS A 51 3.16 4.20 7.41
CA LYS A 51 1.70 4.40 7.33
C LYS A 51 1.29 5.78 7.87
N GLU A 52 1.99 6.25 8.89
CA GLU A 52 1.77 7.52 9.56
C GLU A 52 2.21 8.67 8.67
N GLN A 53 3.41 8.60 8.08
CA GLN A 53 3.89 9.58 7.10
C GLN A 53 2.97 9.66 5.87
N ARG A 54 2.46 8.54 5.35
CA ARG A 54 1.53 8.55 4.21
C ARG A 54 0.21 9.28 4.49
N LYS A 55 -0.23 9.36 5.75
CA LYS A 55 -1.48 10.07 6.08
C LYS A 55 -1.33 11.57 5.89
N THR A 56 -0.21 12.13 6.34
CA THR A 56 0.07 13.56 6.32
C THR A 56 0.85 14.02 5.09
N ALA A 57 1.36 13.10 4.26
CA ALA A 57 2.06 13.43 3.03
C ALA A 57 1.16 14.28 2.08
N PRO A 58 1.71 15.35 1.48
CA PRO A 58 0.99 16.17 0.53
C PRO A 58 0.59 15.35 -0.69
N ARG A 59 -0.60 15.65 -1.24
CA ARG A 59 -1.12 15.02 -2.46
C ARG A 59 -1.39 16.13 -3.46
N LEU A 60 -0.69 16.07 -4.58
CA LEU A 60 -0.93 16.99 -5.68
C LEU A 60 -2.20 16.57 -6.43
N ARG A 61 -2.96 17.57 -6.87
CA ARG A 61 -4.13 17.43 -7.71
C ARG A 61 -3.71 17.35 -9.18
N ASP A 62 -4.62 16.89 -10.02
CA ASP A 62 -4.42 16.90 -11.46
C ASP A 62 -4.19 18.32 -11.97
N GLY A 63 -3.11 18.51 -12.75
CA GLY A 63 -2.70 19.81 -13.29
C GLY A 63 -1.90 20.69 -12.32
N GLU A 64 -1.75 20.31 -11.04
CA GLU A 64 -1.05 21.14 -10.05
C GLU A 64 0.44 21.34 -10.37
N HIS A 65 1.12 20.36 -10.98
CA HIS A 65 2.53 20.47 -11.38
C HIS A 65 2.82 21.64 -12.32
N GLU A 66 1.94 21.88 -13.30
CA GLU A 66 2.10 22.99 -14.26
C GLU A 66 1.92 24.32 -13.55
N MET A 67 0.93 24.42 -12.65
CA MET A 67 0.67 25.64 -11.89
C MET A 67 1.82 25.96 -10.93
N LEU A 68 2.39 24.95 -10.26
CA LEU A 68 3.57 25.13 -9.41
C LEU A 68 4.78 25.61 -10.23
N SER A 69 4.94 25.12 -11.46
CA SER A 69 5.98 25.60 -12.37
C SER A 69 5.80 27.08 -12.73
N LYS A 70 4.55 27.56 -12.87
CA LYS A 70 4.24 28.98 -13.08
C LYS A 70 4.59 29.85 -11.87
N VAL A 71 4.45 29.34 -10.64
CA VAL A 71 4.91 30.05 -9.45
C VAL A 71 6.43 30.27 -9.51
N LEU A 72 7.18 29.25 -9.93
CA LEU A 72 8.63 29.37 -10.09
C LEU A 72 9.03 30.38 -11.19
N ASP A 73 8.22 30.53 -12.26
CA ASP A 73 8.43 31.59 -13.26
C ASP A 73 8.34 33.00 -12.61
N VAL A 74 7.45 33.18 -11.64
CA VAL A 74 7.34 34.45 -10.88
C VAL A 74 8.54 34.67 -9.98
N VAL A 75 9.04 33.61 -9.33
CA VAL A 75 10.26 33.68 -8.52
C VAL A 75 11.44 34.11 -9.38
N ASP A 76 11.60 33.53 -10.57
CA ASP A 76 12.67 33.90 -11.51
C ASP A 76 12.57 35.37 -11.96
N MET A 77 11.35 35.91 -12.10
CA MET A 77 11.14 37.33 -12.45
C MET A 77 11.48 38.31 -11.32
N ARG A 78 11.34 37.90 -10.05
CA ARG A 78 11.48 38.76 -8.87
C ARG A 78 12.13 38.01 -7.69
N PRO A 79 13.38 37.54 -7.84
CA PRO A 79 14.02 36.67 -6.85
C PRO A 79 14.14 37.30 -5.47
N ALA A 80 14.39 38.61 -5.39
CA ALA A 80 14.52 39.36 -4.14
C ALA A 80 13.27 39.26 -3.22
N LEU A 81 12.08 38.98 -3.77
CA LEU A 81 10.87 38.82 -2.96
C LEU A 81 10.82 37.49 -2.20
N PHE A 82 11.65 36.51 -2.59
CA PHE A 82 11.61 35.13 -2.09
C PHE A 82 12.89 34.73 -1.34
N GLU A 83 13.82 35.66 -1.13
CA GLU A 83 15.09 35.41 -0.40
C GLU A 83 14.85 34.84 1.01
N SER A 84 13.77 35.24 1.68
CA SER A 84 13.42 34.73 3.02
C SER A 84 12.97 33.27 3.05
N LEU A 85 12.82 32.62 1.89
CA LEU A 85 12.47 31.21 1.76
C LEU A 85 13.67 30.35 1.32
N ALA A 86 14.84 30.95 1.12
CA ALA A 86 16.02 30.25 0.61
C ALA A 86 16.50 29.09 1.50
N ASP A 87 16.22 29.13 2.80
CA ASP A 87 16.54 28.05 3.73
C ASP A 87 15.50 26.90 3.74
N GLN A 88 14.36 27.08 3.04
CA GLN A 88 13.22 26.14 3.06
C GLN A 88 13.12 25.26 1.82
N ASP A 89 13.85 25.58 0.76
CA ASP A 89 13.80 24.82 -0.49
C ASP A 89 14.71 23.58 -0.47
N GLU A 90 15.42 23.33 0.64
CA GLU A 90 16.40 22.25 0.80
C GLU A 90 17.44 22.24 -0.35
N GLY A 91 17.86 23.43 -0.78
CA GLY A 91 18.94 23.67 -1.70
C GLY A 91 20.33 23.63 -1.05
N MET A 92 21.33 23.95 -1.85
CA MET A 92 22.74 24.09 -1.47
C MET A 92 23.09 25.53 -1.07
N ASP A 93 22.40 26.55 -1.59
CA ASP A 93 22.66 27.95 -1.29
C ASP A 93 21.61 28.53 -0.32
N PRO A 94 21.98 28.77 0.96
CA PRO A 94 21.04 29.25 1.97
C PRO A 94 20.56 30.69 1.76
N ASN A 95 21.12 31.42 0.79
CA ASN A 95 20.73 32.81 0.49
C ASN A 95 19.99 32.95 -0.83
N ARG A 96 19.72 31.85 -1.54
CA ARG A 96 19.06 31.88 -2.83
C ARG A 96 18.00 30.80 -2.92
N PHE A 97 16.77 31.21 -3.24
CA PHE A 97 15.72 30.26 -3.60
C PHE A 97 16.00 29.61 -4.97
N GLU A 98 16.29 28.32 -4.98
CA GLU A 98 16.76 27.52 -6.11
C GLU A 98 15.60 26.98 -6.96
N THR A 99 15.05 27.83 -7.82
CA THR A 99 13.93 27.48 -8.70
C THR A 99 14.21 26.27 -9.60
N ALA A 100 15.44 26.12 -10.10
CA ALA A 100 15.82 24.98 -10.93
C ALA A 100 15.72 23.64 -10.18
N LEU A 101 16.18 23.59 -8.92
CA LEU A 101 16.07 22.40 -8.07
C LEU A 101 14.60 22.00 -7.87
N LEU A 102 13.73 22.98 -7.63
CA LEU A 102 12.31 22.72 -7.43
C LEU A 102 11.61 22.27 -8.72
N ARG A 103 11.99 22.81 -9.89
CA ARG A 103 11.48 22.34 -11.19
C ARG A 103 11.83 20.86 -11.42
N ASP A 104 13.08 20.47 -11.17
CA ASP A 104 13.50 19.07 -11.25
C ASP A 104 12.68 18.16 -10.32
N ARG A 105 12.41 18.61 -9.10
CA ARG A 105 11.60 17.86 -8.12
C ARG A 105 10.14 17.73 -8.56
N ILE A 106 9.54 18.79 -9.11
CA ILE A 106 8.19 18.77 -9.68
C ILE A 106 8.13 17.75 -10.83
N GLU A 107 9.08 17.78 -11.75
CA GLU A 107 9.13 16.86 -12.88
C GLU A 107 9.32 15.40 -12.44
N LYS A 108 10.27 15.15 -11.52
CA LYS A 108 10.47 13.82 -10.93
C LYS A 108 9.20 13.31 -10.26
N HIS A 109 8.52 14.14 -9.47
CA HIS A 109 7.23 13.76 -8.88
C HIS A 109 6.22 13.38 -9.95
N LEU A 110 6.05 14.19 -11.01
CA LEU A 110 5.10 13.88 -12.08
C LEU A 110 5.40 12.53 -12.76
N LEU A 111 6.67 12.27 -13.06
CA LEU A 111 7.11 11.02 -13.67
C LEU A 111 6.89 9.82 -12.74
N PHE A 112 7.24 9.95 -11.45
CA PHE A 112 6.96 8.91 -10.46
C PHE A 112 5.47 8.64 -10.30
N SER A 113 4.63 9.68 -10.27
CA SER A 113 3.18 9.52 -10.20
C SER A 113 2.62 8.71 -11.37
N LYS A 114 3.08 8.99 -12.61
CA LYS A 114 2.65 8.24 -13.80
C LYS A 114 3.05 6.77 -13.76
N VAL A 115 4.27 6.47 -13.29
CA VAL A 115 4.72 5.07 -13.11
C VAL A 115 3.89 4.40 -12.03
N ALA A 116 3.71 5.04 -10.86
CA ALA A 116 2.93 4.49 -9.75
C ALA A 116 1.47 4.21 -10.14
N GLU A 117 0.84 5.09 -10.91
CA GLU A 117 -0.52 4.91 -11.43
C GLU A 117 -0.62 3.61 -12.25
N ARG A 118 0.33 3.36 -13.16
CA ARG A 118 0.33 2.14 -13.98
C ARG A 118 0.44 0.88 -13.15
N LEU A 119 1.24 0.90 -12.09
CA LEU A 119 1.46 -0.24 -11.21
C LEU A 119 0.32 -0.47 -10.21
N SER A 120 -0.43 0.59 -9.88
CA SER A 120 -1.51 0.53 -8.90
C SER A 120 -2.62 -0.45 -9.31
N SER A 121 -2.90 -0.57 -10.61
CA SER A 121 -3.94 -1.45 -11.16
C SER A 121 -3.70 -2.92 -10.79
N VAL A 122 -2.49 -3.42 -11.03
CA VAL A 122 -2.11 -4.82 -10.78
C VAL A 122 -2.15 -5.15 -9.29
N GLY A 123 -1.60 -4.25 -8.45
CA GLY A 123 -1.63 -4.42 -7.00
C GLY A 123 -3.06 -4.35 -6.44
N GLY A 124 -3.89 -3.48 -7.00
CA GLY A 124 -5.31 -3.34 -6.66
C GLY A 124 -6.10 -4.60 -6.94
N GLU A 125 -6.04 -5.13 -8.17
CA GLU A 125 -6.78 -6.34 -8.58
C GLU A 125 -6.38 -7.58 -7.76
N LEU A 126 -5.08 -7.77 -7.51
CA LEU A 126 -4.60 -8.86 -6.66
C LEU A 126 -5.07 -8.68 -5.21
N GLY A 127 -4.97 -7.45 -4.67
CA GLY A 127 -5.45 -7.10 -3.34
C GLY A 127 -6.94 -7.39 -3.18
N ASP A 128 -7.75 -6.92 -4.12
CA ASP A 128 -9.20 -7.15 -4.14
C ASP A 128 -9.54 -8.63 -4.28
N SER A 129 -8.79 -9.39 -5.07
CA SER A 129 -8.95 -10.84 -5.18
C SER A 129 -8.71 -11.56 -3.85
N THR A 130 -7.75 -11.10 -3.03
CA THR A 130 -7.55 -11.65 -1.67
C THR A 130 -8.74 -11.36 -0.74
N LEU A 131 -9.29 -10.13 -0.79
CA LEU A 131 -10.45 -9.72 0.00
C LEU A 131 -11.71 -10.48 -0.42
N TYR A 132 -11.93 -10.56 -1.73
CA TYR A 132 -13.00 -11.31 -2.36
C TYR A 132 -12.97 -12.78 -1.95
N THR A 133 -11.79 -13.42 -1.99
CA THR A 133 -11.63 -14.81 -1.55
C THR A 133 -11.89 -14.96 -0.05
N ALA A 134 -11.41 -14.02 0.77
CA ALA A 134 -11.66 -14.02 2.21
C ALA A 134 -13.17 -13.94 2.53
N ALA A 135 -13.92 -13.13 1.78
CA ALA A 135 -15.36 -13.01 1.94
C ALA A 135 -16.10 -14.34 1.70
N LYS A 136 -15.56 -15.22 0.84
CA LYS A 136 -16.18 -16.53 0.54
C LYS A 136 -16.09 -17.56 1.67
N PHE A 137 -15.08 -17.47 2.55
CA PHE A 137 -14.89 -18.49 3.60
C PHE A 137 -15.02 -17.95 5.02
N ARG A 138 -14.74 -16.67 5.26
CA ARG A 138 -14.56 -16.14 6.63
C ARG A 138 -15.82 -16.26 7.48
N GLU A 139 -16.96 -15.82 6.96
CA GLU A 139 -18.22 -15.82 7.72
C GLU A 139 -18.68 -17.24 8.06
N SER A 140 -18.62 -18.16 7.10
CA SER A 140 -18.96 -19.56 7.32
C SER A 140 -18.04 -20.22 8.36
N LEU A 141 -16.73 -19.96 8.32
CA LEU A 141 -15.80 -20.45 9.33
C LEU A 141 -16.03 -19.81 10.70
N TYR A 142 -16.45 -18.55 10.76
CA TYR A 142 -16.78 -17.88 12.02
C TYR A 142 -18.07 -18.43 12.64
N ALA A 143 -19.06 -18.79 11.82
CA ALA A 143 -20.25 -19.51 12.28
C ALA A 143 -19.86 -20.90 12.82
N ALA A 144 -19.06 -21.66 12.08
CA ALA A 144 -18.56 -22.97 12.52
C ALA A 144 -17.75 -22.88 13.83
N TYR A 145 -16.88 -21.87 13.95
CA TYR A 145 -16.12 -21.60 15.16
C TYR A 145 -17.03 -21.34 16.37
N ARG A 146 -18.11 -20.56 16.22
CA ARG A 146 -19.04 -20.30 17.32
C ARG A 146 -19.71 -21.57 17.82
N ILE A 147 -20.11 -22.46 16.91
CA ILE A 147 -20.68 -23.77 17.24
C ILE A 147 -19.63 -24.64 17.95
N ALA A 148 -18.43 -24.78 17.35
CA ALA A 148 -17.35 -25.56 17.91
C ALA A 148 -16.95 -25.07 19.32
N LYS A 149 -16.94 -23.76 19.54
CA LYS A 149 -16.64 -23.14 20.83
C LYS A 149 -17.66 -23.52 21.91
N ALA A 150 -18.95 -23.62 21.56
CA ALA A 150 -19.96 -24.07 22.52
C ALA A 150 -19.72 -25.54 22.92
N HIS A 151 -19.43 -26.41 21.95
CA HIS A 151 -19.12 -27.81 22.23
C HIS A 151 -17.81 -28.03 22.99
N ALA A 152 -16.80 -27.18 22.78
CA ALA A 152 -15.53 -27.22 23.52
C ALA A 152 -15.70 -27.08 25.04
N GLN A 153 -16.83 -26.55 25.52
CA GLN A 153 -17.10 -26.43 26.95
C GLN A 153 -17.36 -27.78 27.63
N THR A 154 -17.79 -28.78 26.87
CA THR A 154 -18.20 -30.09 27.39
C THR A 154 -17.45 -31.26 26.73
N ASP A 155 -16.79 -31.03 25.60
CA ASP A 155 -15.94 -32.02 24.92
C ASP A 155 -14.46 -31.60 24.94
N ARG A 156 -13.65 -32.36 25.70
CA ARG A 156 -12.22 -32.11 25.84
C ARG A 156 -11.45 -32.28 24.53
N ARG A 157 -11.85 -33.19 23.64
CA ARG A 157 -11.16 -33.37 22.35
C ARG A 157 -11.36 -32.17 21.44
N ILE A 158 -12.57 -31.61 21.44
CA ILE A 158 -12.86 -30.36 20.71
C ILE A 158 -12.08 -29.20 21.34
N MET A 159 -12.03 -29.13 22.67
CA MET A 159 -11.26 -28.10 23.38
C MET A 159 -9.76 -28.17 23.05
N ASP A 160 -9.18 -29.36 23.02
CA ASP A 160 -7.75 -29.56 22.72
C ASP A 160 -7.39 -29.04 21.32
N ILE A 161 -8.28 -29.20 20.33
CA ILE A 161 -8.12 -28.67 18.97
C ILE A 161 -8.36 -27.15 18.93
N LEU A 162 -9.37 -26.65 19.65
CA LEU A 162 -9.84 -25.27 19.52
C LEU A 162 -9.12 -24.27 20.41
N ALA A 163 -8.43 -24.73 21.46
CA ALA A 163 -7.67 -23.89 22.40
C ALA A 163 -6.80 -22.82 21.72
N PRO A 164 -5.93 -23.15 20.74
CA PRO A 164 -5.10 -22.13 20.06
C PRO A 164 -5.94 -21.10 19.30
N VAL A 165 -7.09 -21.50 18.74
CA VAL A 165 -8.00 -20.60 18.02
C VAL A 165 -8.68 -19.64 18.99
N ILE A 166 -9.14 -20.14 20.14
CA ILE A 166 -9.75 -19.31 21.20
C ILE A 166 -8.75 -18.27 21.70
N ASP A 167 -7.50 -18.68 21.94
CA ASP A 167 -6.45 -17.79 22.41
C ASP A 167 -6.10 -16.71 21.39
N PHE A 168 -6.00 -17.08 20.11
CA PHE A 168 -5.82 -16.13 19.02
C PHE A 168 -6.94 -15.08 18.98
N MET A 169 -8.20 -15.53 19.03
CA MET A 169 -9.37 -14.65 19.01
C MET A 169 -9.42 -13.73 20.24
N ARG A 170 -9.01 -14.22 21.41
CA ARG A 170 -8.94 -13.42 22.66
C ARG A 170 -7.87 -12.33 22.56
N LYS A 171 -6.66 -12.65 22.12
CA LYS A 171 -5.56 -11.67 21.97
C LYS A 171 -5.97 -10.51 21.06
N ASN A 172 -6.66 -10.82 19.96
CA ASN A 172 -7.13 -9.81 19.01
C ASN A 172 -8.24 -8.92 19.59
N ALA A 173 -9.16 -9.47 20.39
CA ALA A 173 -10.19 -8.69 21.07
C ALA A 173 -9.59 -7.70 22.08
N VAL A 174 -8.59 -8.13 22.86
CA VAL A 174 -7.87 -7.27 23.81
C VAL A 174 -7.12 -6.15 23.09
N ALA A 175 -6.41 -6.47 22.01
CA ALA A 175 -5.69 -5.47 21.20
C ALA A 175 -6.63 -4.44 20.56
N ALA A 176 -7.82 -4.86 20.12
CA ALA A 176 -8.84 -3.96 19.58
C ALA A 176 -9.43 -3.04 20.67
N SER A 177 -9.69 -3.57 21.87
CA SER A 177 -10.15 -2.78 23.02
C SER A 177 -9.11 -1.73 23.44
N ALA A 178 -7.83 -2.12 23.52
CA ALA A 178 -6.73 -1.21 23.87
C ALA A 178 -6.52 -0.08 22.87
N LYS A 179 -6.83 -0.31 21.58
CA LYS A 179 -6.80 0.75 20.55
C LYS A 179 -7.95 1.74 20.67
N ARG A 180 -9.11 1.32 21.19
CA ARG A 180 -10.28 2.19 21.43
C ARG A 180 -10.15 3.03 22.69
N SER A 181 -9.40 2.56 23.69
CA SER A 181 -9.21 3.25 24.97
C SER A 181 -8.07 4.27 24.99
N LYS A 182 -7.33 4.45 23.88
CA LYS A 182 -6.32 5.52 23.78
C LYS A 182 -7.02 6.83 23.39
N PRO A 183 -6.98 7.89 24.23
CA PRO A 183 -7.45 9.21 23.84
C PRO A 183 -6.65 9.70 22.64
N ALA A 184 -7.30 10.42 21.71
CA ALA A 184 -6.59 11.13 20.66
C ALA A 184 -5.58 12.10 21.31
N PRO A 185 -4.33 12.21 20.81
CA PRO A 185 -3.41 13.22 21.31
C PRO A 185 -4.06 14.59 21.08
N ALA A 186 -4.14 15.38 22.16
CA ALA A 186 -4.63 16.74 22.10
C ALA A 186 -3.83 17.51 21.04
N ALA A 187 -4.55 18.19 20.14
CA ALA A 187 -3.93 19.11 19.19
C ALA A 187 -3.10 20.11 20.01
N ALA A 188 -1.78 20.11 19.79
CA ALA A 188 -0.91 21.14 20.34
C ALA A 188 -1.25 22.45 19.61
N GLU A 189 -1.83 23.39 20.35
CA GLU A 189 -1.95 24.79 19.93
C GLU A 189 -0.54 25.40 19.85
N ALA A 190 -0.22 25.98 18.71
CA ALA A 190 0.77 27.04 18.52
C ALA A 190 0.33 27.89 17.32
#